data_AF-A0A835I5N8-F1
#
_entry.id   AF-A0A835I5N8-F1
#
_cell.length_a   1.000
_cell.length_b   1.000
_cell.length_c   1.000
_cell.angle_alpha   90.00
_cell.angle_beta   90.00
_cell.angle_gamma   90.00
#
_symmetry.space_group_name_H-M   'P 1'
#
loop_
_entity.id
_entity.type
_entity.pdbx_description
1 polymer ?
#
loop_
_entity_poly.entity_id
_entity_poly.type
_entity_poly.pdbx_seq_one_letter_code
_entity_poly.pdbx_strand_id
1 'polypeptide(L)'
;MEKADSSRRGVRNLVNPLPVLAILAKDISELATNEKEIFSPILKRWHPLAAGVAVATLHACYGNELKQFISGITELTPDAIQVLRAADKLEKDLVQIAVEDSVDSEDGGKAIIREMSPYEAEAAVSNLVKVWIKTRLDVLKEWVDRNLQQEVWDSRANKERFAPSVVEVLRTMDETLDAFFQLPIMMHPALLPDLMSGLDRCLLHYISKTKSGCGSRNAFLPTMPALTRCTMGSKFGVWKKKEKLQVSKKKSQVGTMNGDSTLGIPQLCVRINTLQHIRTELEVLERRLVTYLRNAESASAHDIANGSGKKFELSPAACIEGIQQLSEATAYRVIFHDLSHVLWEGLYIGDPASTRIEPLLRELEQSLEMIAETVHSRVRTRVITDIMKASFDGLLLVLLAGGPSRSFTKEDSQIVEEDFRSLKDLYWSNGDGRVTLETYGPSAKSRLPLPPTSGQWGPTEPNTLLRVLCYRNDEAATKFLKKAYNLPKKLEFSFMNAEYSFIDWPP
;
A
#
# COMPACT_ATOMS: atom_id res chain seq x y z
N MET A 1 -17.36 -54.50 -29.87
CA MET A 1 -16.06 -54.51 -29.16
C MET A 1 -14.88 -54.14 -30.07
N GLU A 2 -14.74 -54.68 -31.28
CA GLU A 2 -13.59 -54.37 -32.16
C GLU A 2 -13.46 -52.89 -32.58
N LYS A 3 -14.56 -52.17 -32.83
CA LYS A 3 -14.50 -50.73 -33.19
C LYS A 3 -13.98 -49.84 -32.05
N ALA A 4 -14.31 -50.16 -30.80
CA ALA A 4 -13.83 -49.43 -29.61
C ALA A 4 -12.32 -49.67 -29.37
N ASP A 5 -11.82 -50.87 -29.66
CA ASP A 5 -10.38 -51.15 -29.55
C ASP A 5 -9.56 -50.59 -30.74
N SER A 6 -10.20 -50.34 -31.89
CA SER A 6 -9.57 -49.60 -32.99
C SER A 6 -9.49 -48.09 -32.75
N SER A 7 -10.49 -47.47 -32.09
CA SER A 7 -10.41 -46.05 -31.70
C SER A 7 -9.34 -45.83 -30.61
N ARG A 8 -9.27 -46.75 -29.62
CA ARG A 8 -8.22 -46.77 -28.59
C ARG A 8 -6.79 -46.85 -29.16
N ARG A 9 -6.59 -47.56 -30.27
CA ARG A 9 -5.28 -47.65 -30.94
C ARG A 9 -4.95 -46.44 -31.81
N GLY A 10 -5.94 -45.79 -32.41
CA GLY A 10 -5.76 -44.56 -33.19
C GLY A 10 -5.38 -43.33 -32.35
N VAL A 11 -5.83 -43.27 -31.10
CA VAL A 11 -5.58 -42.14 -30.19
C VAL A 11 -4.15 -42.13 -29.61
N ARG A 12 -3.47 -43.29 -29.55
CA ARG A 12 -2.08 -43.39 -29.06
C ARG A 12 -1.05 -42.64 -29.91
N ASN A 13 -1.41 -42.20 -31.12
CA ASN A 13 -0.53 -41.48 -32.05
C ASN A 13 -0.81 -39.97 -32.15
N LEU A 14 -1.57 -39.38 -31.22
CA LEU A 14 -1.81 -37.93 -31.17
C LEU A 14 -0.84 -37.24 -30.21
N VAL A 15 -0.35 -36.07 -30.63
CA VAL A 15 0.67 -35.25 -29.94
C VAL A 15 0.19 -34.68 -28.59
N ASN A 16 -1.07 -34.88 -28.20
CA ASN A 16 -1.59 -34.74 -26.83
C ASN A 16 -2.73 -35.75 -26.65
N PRO A 17 -2.55 -36.86 -25.89
CA PRO A 17 -3.62 -37.84 -25.69
C PRO A 17 -4.73 -37.20 -24.83
N LEU A 18 -5.96 -37.18 -25.36
CA LEU A 18 -7.13 -36.71 -24.60
C LEU A 18 -7.29 -37.59 -23.34
N PRO A 19 -7.65 -36.99 -22.18
CA PRO A 19 -7.92 -37.76 -20.97
C PRO A 19 -8.99 -38.82 -21.22
N VAL A 20 -8.80 -40.02 -20.65
CA VAL A 20 -9.69 -41.17 -20.88
C VAL A 20 -11.15 -40.86 -20.56
N LEU A 21 -11.42 -40.10 -19.50
CA LEU A 21 -12.77 -39.69 -19.14
C LEU A 21 -13.38 -38.67 -20.12
N ALA A 22 -12.58 -37.80 -20.72
CA ALA A 22 -13.06 -36.89 -21.76
C ALA A 22 -13.44 -37.64 -23.05
N ILE A 23 -12.68 -38.69 -23.40
CA ILE A 23 -13.02 -39.60 -24.49
C ILE A 23 -14.30 -40.37 -24.16
N LEU A 24 -14.40 -40.92 -22.94
CA LEU A 24 -15.58 -41.63 -22.48
C LEU A 24 -16.83 -40.74 -22.55
N ALA A 25 -16.72 -39.47 -22.15
CA ALA A 25 -17.83 -38.53 -22.24
C ALA A 25 -18.31 -38.36 -23.69
N LYS A 26 -17.38 -38.24 -24.64
CA LYS A 26 -17.71 -38.14 -26.06
C LYS A 26 -18.37 -39.43 -26.58
N ASP A 27 -17.81 -40.59 -26.25
CA ASP A 27 -18.34 -41.88 -26.66
C ASP A 27 -19.75 -42.14 -26.09
N ILE A 28 -20.02 -41.68 -24.86
CA ILE A 28 -21.36 -41.76 -24.25
C ILE A 28 -22.35 -40.81 -24.93
N SER A 29 -21.93 -39.59 -25.30
CA SER A 29 -22.77 -38.67 -26.07
C SER A 29 -23.15 -39.28 -27.44
N GLU A 30 -22.17 -39.87 -28.15
CA GLU A 30 -22.43 -40.61 -29.40
C GLU A 30 -23.32 -41.85 -29.19
N LEU A 31 -23.18 -42.57 -28.07
CA LEU A 31 -24.04 -43.69 -27.74
C LEU A 31 -25.48 -43.23 -27.47
N ALA A 32 -25.65 -42.13 -26.74
CA ALA A 32 -26.95 -41.58 -26.41
C ALA A 32 -27.71 -41.10 -27.65
N THR A 33 -27.03 -40.45 -28.61
CA THR A 33 -27.65 -40.05 -29.88
C THR A 33 -28.08 -41.27 -30.70
N ASN A 34 -27.23 -42.29 -30.81
CA ASN A 34 -27.58 -43.53 -31.50
C ASN A 34 -28.77 -44.26 -30.85
N GLU A 35 -28.81 -44.31 -29.51
CA GLU A 35 -29.91 -44.91 -28.75
C GLU A 35 -31.24 -44.18 -29.00
N LYS A 36 -31.19 -42.84 -29.01
CA LYS A 36 -32.34 -41.98 -29.31
C LYS A 36 -32.85 -42.17 -30.75
N GLU A 37 -31.96 -42.28 -31.73
CA GLU A 37 -32.33 -42.34 -33.15
C GLU A 37 -32.80 -43.74 -33.59
N ILE A 38 -32.17 -44.80 -33.08
CA ILE A 38 -32.39 -46.16 -33.58
C ILE A 38 -33.38 -46.93 -32.71
N PHE A 39 -33.13 -46.99 -31.40
CA PHE A 39 -33.82 -47.92 -30.51
C PHE A 39 -35.04 -47.29 -29.85
N SER A 40 -34.93 -46.02 -29.44
CA SER A 40 -36.01 -45.30 -28.76
C SER A 40 -37.34 -45.29 -29.55
N PRO A 41 -37.38 -45.07 -30.88
CA PRO A 41 -38.63 -45.13 -31.64
C PRO A 41 -39.32 -46.50 -31.62
N ILE A 42 -38.54 -47.58 -31.49
CA ILE A 42 -39.06 -48.96 -31.40
C ILE A 42 -39.60 -49.21 -30.00
N LEU A 43 -38.85 -48.78 -28.98
CA LEU A 43 -39.15 -49.01 -27.56
C LEU A 43 -40.28 -48.12 -27.03
N LYS A 44 -40.60 -47.00 -27.70
CA LYS A 44 -41.72 -46.12 -27.34
C LYS A 44 -43.08 -46.81 -27.25
N ARG A 45 -43.26 -47.94 -27.94
CA ARG A 45 -44.48 -48.77 -27.83
C ARG A 45 -44.64 -49.44 -26.47
N TRP A 46 -43.55 -49.61 -25.73
CA TRP A 46 -43.49 -50.31 -24.45
C TRP A 46 -43.24 -49.35 -23.28
N HIS A 47 -42.46 -48.30 -23.51
CA HIS A 47 -42.20 -47.28 -22.51
C HIS A 47 -42.24 -45.89 -23.17
N PRO A 48 -43.14 -44.98 -22.75
CA PRO A 48 -43.33 -43.69 -23.41
C PRO A 48 -42.08 -42.79 -23.36
N LEU A 49 -41.22 -42.98 -22.35
CA LEU A 49 -39.98 -42.22 -22.14
C LEU A 49 -38.71 -43.09 -22.35
N ALA A 50 -38.70 -43.93 -23.38
CA ALA A 50 -37.63 -44.89 -23.61
C ALA A 50 -36.23 -44.24 -23.74
N ALA A 51 -36.12 -43.11 -24.44
CA ALA A 51 -34.84 -42.41 -24.58
C ALA A 51 -34.41 -41.78 -23.25
N GLY A 52 -35.37 -41.20 -22.52
CA GLY A 52 -35.15 -40.59 -21.20
C GLY A 52 -34.56 -41.57 -20.18
N VAL A 53 -35.08 -42.80 -20.11
CA VAL A 53 -34.57 -43.85 -19.21
C VAL A 53 -33.14 -44.28 -19.60
N ALA A 54 -32.88 -44.41 -20.89
CA ALA A 54 -31.55 -44.78 -21.38
C ALA A 54 -30.50 -43.70 -21.04
N VAL A 55 -30.79 -42.42 -21.30
CA VAL A 55 -29.85 -41.34 -20.98
C VAL A 55 -29.69 -41.11 -19.49
N ALA A 56 -30.74 -41.33 -18.67
CA ALA A 56 -30.61 -41.29 -17.20
C ALA A 56 -29.65 -42.37 -16.68
N THR A 57 -29.70 -43.57 -17.28
CA THR A 57 -28.77 -44.67 -16.95
C THR A 57 -27.34 -44.33 -17.36
N LEU A 58 -27.13 -43.86 -18.60
CA LEU A 58 -25.81 -43.42 -19.08
C LEU A 58 -25.25 -42.29 -18.22
N HIS A 59 -26.11 -41.35 -17.84
CA HIS A 59 -25.76 -40.23 -16.99
C HIS A 59 -25.27 -40.70 -15.61
N ALA A 60 -25.99 -41.62 -14.96
CA ALA A 60 -25.60 -42.17 -13.66
C ALA A 60 -24.27 -42.95 -13.73
N CYS A 61 -24.06 -43.73 -14.79
CA CYS A 61 -22.81 -44.47 -14.99
C CYS A 61 -21.60 -43.54 -15.11
N TYR A 62 -21.67 -42.52 -15.97
CA TYR A 62 -20.58 -41.56 -16.11
C TYR A 62 -20.39 -40.70 -14.85
N GLY A 63 -21.49 -40.29 -14.20
CA GLY A 63 -21.46 -39.47 -12.99
C GLY A 63 -20.69 -40.13 -11.84
N ASN A 64 -20.79 -41.46 -11.69
CA ASN A 64 -20.03 -42.19 -10.67
C ASN A 64 -18.51 -42.13 -10.91
N GLU A 65 -18.08 -42.33 -12.15
CA GLU A 65 -16.66 -42.24 -12.54
C GLU A 65 -16.14 -40.80 -12.41
N LEU A 66 -16.92 -39.83 -12.85
CA LEU A 66 -16.60 -38.40 -12.73
C LEU A 66 -16.44 -37.99 -11.26
N LYS A 67 -17.31 -38.47 -10.37
CA LYS A 67 -17.24 -38.17 -8.94
C LYS A 67 -15.95 -38.70 -8.30
N GLN A 68 -15.54 -39.92 -8.66
CA GLN A 68 -14.24 -40.47 -8.22
C GLN A 68 -13.08 -39.63 -8.74
N PHE A 69 -13.13 -39.23 -10.01
CA PHE A 69 -12.11 -38.36 -10.61
C PHE A 69 -12.01 -37.02 -9.89
N ILE A 70 -13.12 -36.31 -9.67
CA ILE A 70 -13.14 -35.02 -8.96
C ILE A 70 -12.56 -35.16 -7.56
N SER A 71 -12.87 -36.24 -6.84
CA SER A 71 -12.33 -36.48 -5.49
C SER A 71 -10.80 -36.71 -5.45
N GLY A 72 -10.21 -37.12 -6.58
CA GLY A 72 -8.77 -37.38 -6.70
C GLY A 72 -7.95 -36.18 -7.19
N ILE A 73 -8.57 -35.09 -7.64
CA ILE A 73 -7.84 -33.93 -8.18
C ILE A 73 -7.56 -32.91 -7.08
N THR A 74 -6.28 -32.59 -6.88
CA THR A 74 -5.84 -31.55 -5.93
C THR A 74 -5.39 -30.26 -6.59
N GLU A 75 -5.05 -30.30 -7.88
CA GLU A 75 -4.46 -29.20 -8.63
C GLU A 75 -5.17 -28.96 -9.96
N LEU A 76 -5.17 -27.69 -10.39
CA LEU A 76 -5.70 -27.30 -11.68
C LEU A 76 -4.75 -27.73 -12.81
N THR A 77 -5.07 -28.81 -13.50
CA THR A 77 -4.32 -29.31 -14.67
C THR A 77 -5.12 -29.12 -15.96
N PRO A 78 -4.46 -28.96 -17.12
CA PRO A 78 -5.15 -28.89 -18.41
C PRO A 78 -6.05 -30.10 -18.66
N ASP A 79 -5.60 -31.30 -18.26
CA ASP A 79 -6.35 -32.55 -18.39
C ASP A 79 -7.61 -32.55 -17.53
N ALA A 80 -7.52 -32.09 -16.27
CA ALA A 80 -8.68 -31.96 -15.40
C ALA A 80 -9.72 -30.99 -15.98
N ILE A 81 -9.28 -29.85 -16.53
CA ILE A 81 -10.19 -28.89 -17.15
C ILE A 81 -10.86 -29.49 -18.40
N GLN A 82 -10.12 -30.23 -19.23
CA GLN A 82 -10.70 -30.91 -20.39
C GLN A 82 -11.76 -31.94 -20.00
N VAL A 83 -11.52 -32.76 -18.98
CA VAL A 83 -12.51 -33.73 -18.47
C VAL A 83 -13.75 -33.02 -17.95
N LEU A 84 -13.60 -31.97 -17.15
CA LEU A 84 -14.73 -31.24 -16.57
C LEU A 84 -15.55 -30.51 -17.64
N ARG A 85 -14.90 -29.93 -18.66
CA ARG A 85 -15.60 -29.35 -19.83
C ARG A 85 -16.36 -30.40 -20.64
N ALA A 86 -15.74 -31.57 -20.85
CA ALA A 86 -16.40 -32.66 -21.56
C ALA A 86 -17.59 -33.23 -20.77
N ALA A 87 -17.47 -33.30 -19.44
CA ALA A 87 -18.54 -33.70 -18.54
C ALA A 87 -19.72 -32.72 -18.56
N ASP A 88 -19.45 -31.41 -18.45
CA ASP A 88 -20.47 -30.36 -18.54
C ASP A 88 -21.22 -30.40 -19.88
N LYS A 89 -20.49 -30.59 -20.98
CA LYS A 89 -21.11 -30.76 -22.30
C LYS A 89 -21.98 -32.03 -22.36
N LEU A 90 -21.46 -33.17 -21.89
CA LEU A 90 -22.20 -34.42 -21.87
C LEU A 90 -23.50 -34.30 -21.09
N GLU A 91 -23.46 -33.67 -19.90
CA GLU A 91 -24.64 -33.43 -19.10
C GLU A 91 -25.71 -32.67 -19.88
N LYS A 92 -25.31 -31.57 -20.53
CA LYS A 92 -26.21 -30.76 -21.37
C LYS A 92 -26.82 -31.58 -22.50
N ASP A 93 -26.01 -32.39 -23.19
CA ASP A 93 -26.47 -33.27 -24.28
C ASP A 93 -27.49 -34.31 -23.76
N LEU A 94 -27.19 -35.00 -22.65
CA LEU A 94 -28.07 -36.04 -22.09
C LEU A 94 -29.37 -35.45 -21.52
N VAL A 95 -29.29 -34.33 -20.81
CA VAL A 95 -30.46 -33.61 -20.29
C VAL A 95 -31.35 -33.14 -21.43
N GLN A 96 -30.77 -32.63 -22.52
CA GLN A 96 -31.54 -32.24 -23.69
C GLN A 96 -32.31 -33.42 -24.29
N ILE A 97 -31.68 -34.59 -24.43
CA ILE A 97 -32.37 -35.79 -24.92
C ILE A 97 -33.52 -36.20 -23.99
N ALA A 98 -33.30 -36.16 -22.67
CA ALA A 98 -34.34 -36.49 -21.69
C ALA A 98 -35.54 -35.53 -21.77
N VAL A 99 -35.27 -34.23 -21.90
CA VAL A 99 -36.32 -33.20 -22.05
C VAL A 99 -37.11 -33.41 -23.34
N GLU A 100 -36.44 -33.61 -24.47
CA GLU A 100 -37.08 -33.83 -25.77
C GLU A 100 -37.94 -35.09 -25.81
N ASP A 101 -37.54 -36.15 -25.10
CA ASP A 101 -38.34 -37.38 -25.02
C ASP A 101 -39.62 -37.21 -24.17
N SER A 102 -39.65 -36.19 -23.32
CA SER A 102 -40.70 -35.96 -22.32
C SER A 102 -41.76 -34.93 -22.69
N VAL A 103 -41.72 -34.39 -23.92
CA VAL A 103 -42.64 -33.34 -24.41
C VAL A 103 -44.10 -33.76 -24.30
N ASP A 104 -44.41 -35.03 -24.56
CA ASP A 104 -45.78 -35.58 -24.55
C ASP A 104 -46.17 -36.23 -23.21
N SER A 105 -45.36 -36.09 -22.16
CA SER A 105 -45.57 -36.72 -20.85
C SER A 105 -46.36 -35.84 -19.88
N GLU A 106 -47.26 -36.43 -19.08
CA GLU A 106 -48.08 -35.70 -18.10
C GLU A 106 -47.24 -34.95 -17.04
N ASP A 107 -46.12 -35.53 -16.60
CA ASP A 107 -45.18 -34.91 -15.66
C ASP A 107 -44.11 -34.03 -16.33
N GLY A 108 -44.13 -33.89 -17.67
CA GLY A 108 -43.17 -33.10 -18.43
C GLY A 108 -41.70 -33.47 -18.17
N GLY A 109 -41.42 -34.75 -17.91
CA GLY A 109 -40.06 -35.28 -17.69
C GLY A 109 -39.48 -35.07 -16.29
N LYS A 110 -40.21 -34.46 -15.35
CA LYS A 110 -39.66 -34.14 -14.02
C LYS A 110 -39.14 -35.36 -13.26
N ALA A 111 -39.82 -36.51 -13.35
CA ALA A 111 -39.34 -37.76 -12.74
C ALA A 111 -37.93 -38.15 -13.22
N ILE A 112 -37.69 -38.13 -14.54
CA ILE A 112 -36.39 -38.50 -15.14
C ILE A 112 -35.32 -37.46 -14.82
N ILE A 113 -35.65 -36.18 -14.91
CA ILE A 113 -34.70 -35.10 -14.58
C ILE A 113 -34.28 -35.16 -13.10
N ARG A 114 -35.16 -35.60 -12.19
CA ARG A 114 -34.80 -35.82 -10.78
C ARG A 114 -33.81 -36.97 -10.58
N GLU A 115 -33.81 -37.97 -11.45
CA GLU A 115 -32.84 -39.06 -11.43
C GLU A 115 -31.46 -38.64 -11.98
N MET A 116 -31.44 -37.59 -12.82
CA MET A 116 -30.23 -37.01 -13.40
C MET A 116 -29.68 -35.87 -12.53
N SER A 117 -29.12 -36.22 -11.36
CA SER A 117 -28.51 -35.24 -10.46
C SER A 117 -27.29 -34.55 -11.09
N PRO A 118 -27.18 -33.20 -11.05
CA PRO A 118 -26.10 -32.49 -11.73
C PRO A 118 -24.71 -32.99 -11.36
N TYR A 119 -23.80 -33.03 -12.34
CA TYR A 119 -22.40 -33.37 -12.22
C TYR A 119 -21.58 -32.31 -11.48
N GLU A 120 -22.09 -31.08 -11.38
CA GLU A 120 -21.42 -29.95 -10.72
C GLU A 120 -20.02 -29.66 -11.30
N ALA A 121 -19.80 -29.96 -12.58
CA ALA A 121 -18.50 -29.81 -13.22
C ALA A 121 -17.99 -28.36 -13.19
N GLU A 122 -18.87 -27.38 -13.41
CA GLU A 122 -18.52 -25.95 -13.28
C GLU A 122 -18.11 -25.61 -11.83
N ALA A 123 -18.82 -26.11 -10.82
CA ALA A 123 -18.47 -25.86 -9.42
C ALA A 123 -17.12 -26.49 -9.05
N ALA A 124 -16.81 -27.69 -9.58
CA ALA A 124 -15.51 -28.32 -9.43
C ALA A 124 -14.39 -27.48 -10.06
N VAL A 125 -14.58 -26.96 -11.28
CA VAL A 125 -13.63 -26.02 -11.91
C VAL A 125 -13.45 -24.77 -11.06
N SER A 126 -14.54 -24.19 -10.57
CA SER A 126 -14.49 -23.00 -9.70
C SER A 126 -13.63 -23.22 -8.46
N ASN A 127 -13.81 -24.36 -7.79
CA ASN A 127 -13.04 -24.71 -6.60
C ASN A 127 -11.55 -24.92 -6.93
N LEU A 128 -11.23 -25.61 -8.03
CA LEU A 128 -9.85 -25.81 -8.46
C LEU A 128 -9.16 -24.48 -8.83
N VAL A 129 -9.87 -23.56 -9.49
CA VAL A 129 -9.33 -22.23 -9.80
C VAL A 129 -9.15 -21.40 -8.54
N LYS A 130 -10.07 -21.47 -7.57
CA LYS A 130 -9.89 -20.80 -6.26
C LYS A 130 -8.66 -21.31 -5.51
N VAL A 131 -8.41 -22.62 -5.53
CA VAL A 131 -7.19 -23.22 -4.97
C VAL A 131 -5.95 -22.72 -5.73
N TRP A 132 -5.99 -22.71 -7.06
CA TRP A 132 -4.91 -22.17 -7.89
C TRP A 132 -4.61 -20.70 -7.58
N ILE A 133 -5.64 -19.85 -7.47
CA ILE A 133 -5.52 -18.43 -7.10
C ILE A 133 -4.82 -18.33 -5.74
N LYS A 134 -5.31 -19.07 -4.74
CA LYS A 134 -4.72 -19.06 -3.39
C LYS A 134 -3.25 -19.44 -3.41
N THR A 135 -2.88 -20.53 -4.08
CA THR A 135 -1.48 -20.98 -4.19
C THR A 135 -0.60 -19.93 -4.87
N ARG A 136 -1.07 -19.30 -5.95
CA ARG A 136 -0.33 -18.24 -6.65
C ARG A 136 -0.12 -17.01 -5.76
N LEU A 137 -1.14 -16.61 -5.01
CA LEU A 137 -1.08 -15.48 -4.09
C LEU A 137 -0.15 -15.74 -2.90
N ASP A 138 -0.16 -16.95 -2.35
CA ASP A 138 0.74 -17.34 -1.25
C ASP A 138 2.20 -17.29 -1.70
N VAL A 139 2.51 -17.82 -2.89
CA VAL A 139 3.85 -17.73 -3.51
C VAL A 139 4.26 -16.28 -3.76
N LEU A 140 3.35 -15.46 -4.30
CA LEU A 140 3.60 -14.03 -4.53
C LEU A 140 3.92 -13.31 -3.23
N LYS A 141 3.17 -13.57 -2.15
CA LYS A 141 3.38 -12.97 -0.85
C LYS A 141 4.74 -13.32 -0.25
N GLU A 142 5.15 -14.59 -0.27
CA GLU A 142 6.47 -15.00 0.19
C GLU A 142 7.59 -14.35 -0.63
N TRP A 143 7.38 -14.21 -1.93
CA TRP A 143 8.33 -13.57 -2.82
C TRP A 143 8.43 -12.06 -2.58
N VAL A 144 7.30 -11.38 -2.33
CA VAL A 144 7.25 -9.98 -1.88
C VAL A 144 8.06 -9.80 -0.59
N ASP A 145 7.87 -10.67 0.40
CA ASP A 145 8.61 -10.61 1.67
C ASP A 145 10.12 -10.76 1.47
N ARG A 146 10.55 -11.72 0.62
CA ARG A 146 11.96 -11.92 0.30
C ARG A 146 12.59 -10.71 -0.41
N ASN A 147 11.89 -10.12 -1.38
CA ASN A 147 12.40 -8.94 -2.08
C ASN A 147 12.53 -7.74 -1.14
N LEU A 148 11.53 -7.51 -0.28
CA LEU A 148 11.56 -6.41 0.69
C LEU A 148 12.67 -6.55 1.73
N GLN A 149 13.03 -7.78 2.12
CA GLN A 149 14.15 -8.04 3.03
C GLN A 149 15.51 -7.74 2.40
N GLN A 150 15.63 -7.89 1.08
CA GLN A 150 16.87 -7.65 0.33
C GLN A 150 16.99 -6.20 -0.15
N GLU A 151 15.92 -5.41 -0.06
CA GLU A 151 15.85 -4.07 -0.63
C GLU A 151 16.67 -3.04 0.18
N VAL A 152 17.61 -2.38 -0.51
CA VAL A 152 18.54 -1.41 0.08
C VAL A 152 18.05 0.04 -0.11
N TRP A 153 17.11 0.26 -1.03
CA TRP A 153 16.55 1.58 -1.38
C TRP A 153 17.60 2.53 -1.99
N ASP A 154 18.42 2.03 -2.93
CA ASP A 154 19.45 2.84 -3.59
C ASP A 154 18.86 3.82 -4.62
N SER A 155 19.18 5.11 -4.48
CA SER A 155 18.73 6.17 -5.38
C SER A 155 19.38 6.12 -6.77
N ARG A 156 20.41 5.29 -6.96
CA ARG A 156 21.11 5.11 -8.24
C ARG A 156 20.65 3.88 -9.02
N ALA A 157 19.71 3.11 -8.50
CA ALA A 157 19.30 1.84 -9.09
C ALA A 157 18.67 1.99 -10.49
N ASN A 158 17.96 3.08 -10.75
CA ASN A 158 17.37 3.38 -12.06
C ASN A 158 17.18 4.89 -12.27
N LYS A 159 16.86 5.29 -13.51
CA LYS A 159 16.71 6.69 -13.92
C LYS A 159 15.62 7.44 -13.14
N GLU A 160 14.54 6.75 -12.77
CA GLU A 160 13.40 7.31 -12.06
C GLU A 160 13.51 7.18 -10.53
N ARG A 161 14.62 6.61 -10.04
CA ARG A 161 15.01 6.52 -8.63
C ARG A 161 13.92 5.87 -7.75
N PHE A 162 13.32 4.77 -8.19
CA PHE A 162 12.45 3.91 -7.38
C PHE A 162 13.11 2.56 -7.05
N ALA A 163 12.56 1.77 -6.13
CA ALA A 163 13.12 0.49 -5.72
C ALA A 163 12.95 -0.59 -6.82
N PRO A 164 14.00 -1.31 -7.25
CA PRO A 164 13.88 -2.38 -8.24
C PRO A 164 12.90 -3.48 -7.85
N SER A 165 12.77 -3.79 -6.55
CA SER A 165 11.83 -4.80 -6.05
C SER A 165 10.38 -4.57 -6.52
N VAL A 166 9.98 -3.31 -6.75
CA VAL A 166 8.61 -3.00 -7.17
C VAL A 166 8.31 -3.42 -8.60
N VAL A 167 9.27 -3.29 -9.50
CA VAL A 167 9.15 -3.72 -10.91
C VAL A 167 8.89 -5.21 -10.94
N GLU A 168 9.63 -5.90 -10.09
CA GLU A 168 9.64 -7.34 -9.94
C GLU A 168 8.30 -7.85 -9.40
N VAL A 169 7.75 -7.16 -8.39
CA VAL A 169 6.41 -7.45 -7.85
C VAL A 169 5.32 -7.18 -8.89
N LEU A 170 5.35 -6.04 -9.55
CA LEU A 170 4.35 -5.66 -10.55
C LEU A 170 4.39 -6.60 -11.78
N ARG A 171 5.58 -6.99 -12.24
CA ARG A 171 5.77 -8.00 -13.30
C ARG A 171 5.16 -9.34 -12.90
N THR A 172 5.41 -9.82 -11.69
CA THR A 172 4.86 -11.11 -11.22
C THR A 172 3.35 -11.07 -11.06
N MET A 173 2.79 -9.93 -10.61
CA MET A 173 1.34 -9.69 -10.58
C MET A 173 0.76 -9.76 -11.99
N ASP A 174 1.43 -9.14 -12.95
CA ASP A 174 1.01 -9.14 -14.35
C ASP A 174 1.06 -10.54 -14.98
N GLU A 175 2.13 -11.29 -14.76
CA GLU A 175 2.26 -12.68 -15.19
C GLU A 175 1.17 -13.58 -14.59
N THR A 176 0.78 -13.31 -13.34
CA THR A 176 -0.31 -14.05 -12.68
C THR A 176 -1.65 -13.75 -13.33
N LEU A 177 -1.89 -12.49 -13.70
CA LEU A 177 -3.10 -12.10 -14.42
C LEU A 177 -3.14 -12.70 -15.83
N ASP A 178 -2.03 -12.66 -16.55
CA ASP A 178 -1.94 -13.25 -17.88
C ASP A 178 -2.17 -14.77 -17.83
N ALA A 179 -1.51 -15.46 -16.89
CA ALA A 179 -1.72 -16.89 -16.66
C ALA A 179 -3.18 -17.21 -16.27
N PHE A 180 -3.86 -16.35 -15.51
CA PHE A 180 -5.27 -16.51 -15.18
C PHE A 180 -6.12 -16.46 -16.45
N PHE A 181 -5.98 -15.45 -17.30
CA PHE A 181 -6.77 -15.32 -18.54
C PHE A 181 -6.44 -16.40 -19.59
N GLN A 182 -5.26 -17.00 -19.54
CA GLN A 182 -4.91 -18.17 -20.36
C GLN A 182 -5.60 -19.45 -19.90
N LEU A 183 -6.20 -19.50 -18.70
CA LEU A 183 -6.92 -20.68 -18.25
C LEU A 183 -8.14 -20.93 -19.15
N PRO A 184 -8.34 -22.16 -19.65
CA PRO A 184 -9.51 -22.51 -20.44
C PRO A 184 -10.74 -22.63 -19.51
N ILE A 185 -11.29 -21.53 -19.03
CA ILE A 185 -12.49 -21.49 -18.18
C ILE A 185 -13.48 -20.42 -18.66
N MET A 186 -14.78 -20.65 -18.45
CA MET A 186 -15.84 -19.69 -18.83
C MET A 186 -16.20 -18.72 -17.70
N MET A 187 -15.68 -18.93 -16.50
CA MET A 187 -16.04 -18.19 -15.28
C MET A 187 -15.02 -17.12 -14.87
N HIS A 188 -14.21 -16.64 -15.83
CA HIS A 188 -13.24 -15.56 -15.58
C HIS A 188 -13.85 -14.34 -14.87
N PRO A 189 -15.01 -13.79 -15.29
CA PRO A 189 -15.58 -12.61 -14.65
C PRO A 189 -16.02 -12.86 -13.20
N ALA A 190 -16.48 -14.07 -12.89
CA ALA A 190 -16.95 -14.43 -11.55
C ALA A 190 -15.79 -14.65 -10.56
N LEU A 191 -14.64 -15.12 -11.04
CA LEU A 191 -13.46 -15.43 -10.21
C LEU A 191 -12.41 -14.31 -10.18
N LEU A 192 -12.46 -13.38 -11.14
CA LEU A 192 -11.54 -12.25 -11.19
C LEU A 192 -11.55 -11.41 -9.90
N PRO A 193 -12.69 -11.11 -9.23
CA PRO A 193 -12.68 -10.36 -7.98
C PRO A 193 -11.84 -11.01 -6.87
N ASP A 194 -11.87 -12.34 -6.76
CA ASP A 194 -11.09 -13.09 -5.75
C ASP A 194 -9.59 -12.92 -6.01
N LEU A 195 -9.17 -13.03 -7.28
CA LEU A 195 -7.78 -12.80 -7.68
C LEU A 195 -7.36 -11.34 -7.45
N MET A 196 -8.17 -10.38 -7.88
CA MET A 196 -7.88 -8.94 -7.73
C MET A 196 -7.75 -8.53 -6.27
N SER A 197 -8.66 -8.99 -5.40
CA SER A 197 -8.60 -8.75 -3.96
C SER A 197 -7.33 -9.33 -3.35
N GLY A 198 -6.94 -10.54 -3.76
CA GLY A 198 -5.69 -11.17 -3.35
C GLY A 198 -4.44 -10.38 -3.75
N LEU A 199 -4.38 -9.94 -5.01
CA LEU A 199 -3.29 -9.12 -5.55
C LEU A 199 -3.22 -7.76 -4.86
N ASP A 200 -4.36 -7.10 -4.65
CA ASP A 200 -4.46 -5.82 -3.93
C ASP A 200 -3.94 -5.96 -2.49
N ARG A 201 -4.25 -7.07 -1.79
CA ARG A 201 -3.71 -7.34 -0.45
C ARG A 201 -2.19 -7.58 -0.44
N CYS A 202 -1.65 -8.26 -1.44
CA CYS A 202 -0.20 -8.47 -1.56
C CYS A 202 0.53 -7.13 -1.79
N LEU A 203 -0.03 -6.28 -2.63
CA LEU A 203 0.52 -4.96 -2.91
C LEU A 203 0.38 -4.02 -1.71
N LEU A 204 -0.75 -4.07 -0.98
CA LEU A 204 -0.96 -3.33 0.26
C LEU A 204 0.08 -3.71 1.32
N HIS A 205 0.44 -5.00 1.42
CA HIS A 205 1.50 -5.46 2.30
C HIS A 205 2.86 -4.86 1.91
N TYR A 206 3.18 -4.83 0.62
CA TYR A 206 4.39 -4.17 0.10
C TYR A 206 4.42 -2.67 0.44
N ILE A 207 3.30 -1.96 0.22
CA ILE A 207 3.16 -0.54 0.55
C ILE A 207 3.36 -0.31 2.05
N SER A 208 2.74 -1.14 2.90
CA SER A 208 2.87 -1.05 4.36
C SER A 208 4.34 -1.20 4.81
N LYS A 209 5.05 -2.19 4.26
CA LYS A 209 6.48 -2.42 4.56
C LYS A 209 7.37 -1.30 4.04
N THR A 210 7.06 -0.71 2.90
CA THR A 210 7.77 0.46 2.36
C THR A 210 7.74 1.65 3.34
N LYS A 211 6.67 1.81 4.11
CA LYS A 211 6.55 2.88 5.14
C LYS A 211 7.28 2.54 6.44
N SER A 212 7.46 1.26 6.74
CA SER A 212 8.01 0.82 8.01
C SER A 212 9.46 1.29 8.22
N GLY A 213 9.78 1.74 9.43
CA GLY A 213 11.12 2.22 9.80
C GLY A 213 11.45 3.65 9.37
N CYS A 214 10.57 4.36 8.65
CA CYS A 214 10.83 5.75 8.20
C CYS A 214 10.64 6.82 9.29
N GLY A 215 10.19 6.44 10.49
CA GLY A 215 9.79 7.37 11.53
C GLY A 215 8.45 8.05 11.24
N SER A 216 7.98 8.85 12.20
CA SER A 216 6.81 9.70 12.06
C SER A 216 7.20 11.16 12.30
N ARG A 217 6.33 12.11 11.96
CA ARG A 217 6.50 13.54 12.29
C ARG A 217 6.99 13.75 13.73
N ASN A 218 6.36 13.07 14.68
CA ASN A 218 6.65 13.22 16.11
C ASN A 218 7.96 12.55 16.55
N ALA A 219 8.50 11.62 15.77
CA ALA A 219 9.75 10.95 16.08
C ALA A 219 10.98 11.88 15.94
N PHE A 220 10.88 12.89 15.07
CA PHE A 220 11.98 13.83 14.81
C PHE A 220 11.87 15.14 15.60
N LEU A 221 10.72 15.44 16.21
CA LEU A 221 10.54 16.66 16.99
C LEU A 221 11.36 16.60 18.30
N PRO A 222 12.14 17.65 18.62
CA PRO A 222 12.88 17.68 19.87
C PRO A 222 11.91 17.82 21.05
N THR A 223 12.28 17.24 22.19
CA THR A 223 11.49 17.38 23.41
C THR A 223 11.50 18.82 23.88
N MET A 224 10.31 19.36 24.18
CA MET A 224 10.15 20.73 24.66
C MET A 224 10.99 20.96 25.93
N PRO A 225 11.92 21.93 25.95
CA PRO A 225 12.67 22.23 27.16
C PRO A 225 11.74 22.78 28.25
N ALA A 226 12.12 22.53 29.51
CA ALA A 226 11.37 23.05 30.66
C ALA A 226 11.33 24.58 30.64
N LEU A 227 10.22 25.15 31.12
CA LEU A 227 10.07 26.60 31.17
C LEU A 227 11.04 27.21 32.19
N THR A 228 11.89 28.10 31.71
CA THR A 228 12.85 28.88 32.50
C THR A 228 12.67 30.36 32.21
N ARG A 229 12.95 31.23 33.19
CA ARG A 229 12.93 32.68 32.97
C ARG A 229 14.29 33.19 32.48
N CYS A 230 14.31 34.08 31.49
CA CYS A 230 15.52 34.82 31.11
C CYS A 230 16.02 35.72 32.26
N THR A 231 17.33 35.98 32.32
CA THR A 231 17.93 36.86 33.35
C THR A 231 18.59 38.09 32.75
N MET A 232 18.23 39.25 33.27
CA MET A 232 18.88 40.54 33.03
C MET A 232 20.30 40.53 33.64
N GLY A 233 21.32 40.82 32.82
CA GLY A 233 22.62 41.27 33.28
C GLY A 233 23.49 40.25 34.03
N SER A 234 24.25 39.45 33.29
CA SER A 234 25.65 39.26 33.64
C SER A 234 26.43 39.33 32.34
N LYS A 235 27.04 40.49 32.08
CA LYS A 235 28.20 40.55 31.18
C LYS A 235 29.11 39.41 31.61
N PHE A 236 29.55 38.60 30.64
CA PHE A 236 30.56 37.57 30.82
C PHE A 236 31.66 38.08 31.77
N GLY A 237 31.56 37.70 33.04
CA GLY A 237 32.71 37.66 33.90
C GLY A 237 33.62 36.63 33.25
N VAL A 238 34.79 37.09 32.82
CA VAL A 238 35.90 36.26 32.36
C VAL A 238 36.12 35.15 33.37
N TRP A 239 35.48 34.00 33.14
CA TRP A 239 35.86 32.75 33.77
C TRP A 239 36.40 31.88 32.67
N LYS A 240 37.70 32.05 32.39
CA LYS A 240 38.52 31.01 31.80
C LYS A 240 38.50 29.80 32.75
N LYS A 241 37.43 29.00 32.74
CA LYS A 241 37.58 27.58 33.06
C LYS A 241 38.00 26.93 31.76
N LYS A 242 39.28 26.65 31.67
CA LYS A 242 39.84 25.68 30.74
C LYS A 242 39.32 24.30 31.14
N GLU A 243 38.02 24.06 30.96
CA GLU A 243 37.49 22.71 30.94
C GLU A 243 37.45 22.30 29.49
N LYS A 244 38.38 21.41 29.13
CA LYS A 244 38.32 20.63 27.90
C LYS A 244 36.93 20.00 27.87
N LEU A 245 36.04 20.52 27.03
CA LEU A 245 34.87 19.79 26.58
C LEU A 245 35.40 18.60 25.77
N GLN A 246 35.64 17.49 26.47
CA GLN A 246 35.67 16.19 25.83
C GLN A 246 34.31 16.04 25.14
N VAL A 247 34.37 16.04 23.81
CA VAL A 247 33.32 15.55 22.94
C VAL A 247 33.08 14.08 23.32
N SER A 248 32.16 13.87 24.26
CA SER A 248 31.50 12.58 24.43
C SER A 248 30.52 12.44 23.26
N LYS A 249 31.03 12.01 22.11
CA LYS A 249 30.21 11.22 21.19
C LYS A 249 29.63 10.09 22.03
N LYS A 250 28.31 10.08 22.26
CA LYS A 250 27.61 8.85 22.64
C LYS A 250 27.77 7.87 21.47
N LYS A 251 28.93 7.20 21.41
CA LYS A 251 29.01 5.87 20.83
C LYS A 251 28.36 4.96 21.85
N SER A 252 27.09 4.65 21.59
CA SER A 252 26.46 3.46 22.16
C SER A 252 27.25 2.25 21.66
N GLN A 253 28.08 1.67 22.53
CA GLN A 253 28.61 0.33 22.35
C GLN A 253 28.25 -0.46 23.61
N VAL A 254 27.05 -1.05 23.60
CA VAL A 254 26.76 -2.31 24.28
C VAL A 254 25.85 -3.08 23.33
N GLY A 255 26.34 -4.23 22.87
CA GLY A 255 25.68 -5.04 21.86
C GLY A 255 24.42 -5.69 22.38
N THR A 256 23.32 -5.49 21.66
CA THR A 256 22.27 -6.49 21.41
C THR A 256 21.66 -6.14 20.05
N MET A 257 21.52 -7.14 19.18
CA MET A 257 21.18 -7.00 17.77
C MET A 257 19.80 -6.37 17.56
N ASN A 258 19.75 -5.20 16.92
CA ASN A 258 18.80 -4.82 15.84
C ASN A 258 19.14 -3.39 15.37
N GLY A 259 19.34 -3.22 14.06
CA GLY A 259 20.02 -2.07 13.48
C GLY A 259 19.17 -0.80 13.39
N ASP A 260 19.54 0.22 14.16
CA ASP A 260 19.22 1.61 13.84
C ASP A 260 20.23 2.11 12.79
N SER A 261 19.96 1.79 11.53
CA SER A 261 20.51 2.55 10.41
C SER A 261 19.53 3.68 10.14
N THR A 262 19.83 4.90 10.57
CA THR A 262 19.01 6.07 10.23
C THR A 262 18.96 6.21 8.71
N LEU A 263 17.82 5.85 8.12
CA LEU A 263 17.58 5.93 6.67
C LEU A 263 17.93 7.33 6.16
N GLY A 264 18.76 7.44 5.12
CA GLY A 264 19.14 8.71 4.51
C GLY A 264 17.98 9.35 3.72
N ILE A 265 18.03 10.67 3.51
CA ILE A 265 17.05 11.39 2.66
C ILE A 265 16.90 10.72 1.29
N PRO A 266 17.97 10.29 0.59
CA PRO A 266 17.81 9.64 -0.72
C PRO A 266 16.98 8.35 -0.64
N GLN A 267 17.10 7.57 0.43
CA GLN A 267 16.34 6.34 0.62
C GLN A 267 14.85 6.62 0.87
N LEU A 268 14.54 7.68 1.63
CA LEU A 268 13.15 8.13 1.80
C LEU A 268 12.54 8.62 0.48
N CYS A 269 13.32 9.34 -0.34
CA CYS A 269 12.89 9.78 -1.67
C CYS A 269 12.62 8.58 -2.60
N VAL A 270 13.47 7.55 -2.57
CA VAL A 270 13.25 6.32 -3.34
C VAL A 270 11.97 5.62 -2.93
N ARG A 271 11.66 5.56 -1.62
CA ARG A 271 10.40 5.00 -1.11
C ARG A 271 9.19 5.79 -1.60
N ILE A 272 9.25 7.13 -1.58
CA ILE A 272 8.19 8.00 -2.12
C ILE A 272 7.99 7.72 -3.62
N ASN A 273 9.07 7.67 -4.39
CA ASN A 273 9.02 7.39 -5.82
C ASN A 273 8.46 6.00 -6.11
N THR A 274 8.81 5.01 -5.29
CA THR A 274 8.29 3.64 -5.40
C THR A 274 6.77 3.61 -5.26
N LEU A 275 6.21 4.31 -4.27
CA LEU A 275 4.75 4.41 -4.13
C LEU A 275 4.09 5.15 -5.29
N GLN A 276 4.76 6.17 -5.84
CA GLN A 276 4.25 6.89 -7.02
C GLN A 276 4.31 6.02 -8.30
N HIS A 277 5.34 5.20 -8.43
CA HIS A 277 5.47 4.24 -9.53
C HIS A 277 4.36 3.19 -9.48
N ILE A 278 4.10 2.60 -8.29
CA ILE A 278 2.97 1.68 -8.08
C ILE A 278 1.66 2.31 -8.56
N ARG A 279 1.36 3.55 -8.18
CA ARG A 279 0.13 4.23 -8.62
C ARG A 279 0.02 4.33 -10.14
N THR A 280 1.11 4.66 -10.80
CA THR A 280 1.13 4.85 -12.26
C THR A 280 0.96 3.51 -12.98
N GLU A 281 1.60 2.45 -12.50
CA GLU A 281 1.46 1.11 -13.06
C GLU A 281 0.10 0.48 -12.79
N LEU A 282 -0.52 0.76 -11.63
CA LEU A 282 -1.90 0.34 -11.38
C LEU A 282 -2.89 0.97 -12.37
N GLU A 283 -2.73 2.26 -12.73
CA GLU A 283 -3.54 2.91 -13.76
C GLU A 283 -3.34 2.27 -15.15
N VAL A 284 -2.16 1.73 -15.45
CA VAL A 284 -1.88 0.97 -16.68
C VAL A 284 -2.53 -0.41 -16.63
N LEU A 285 -2.39 -1.11 -15.50
CA LEU A 285 -2.94 -2.44 -15.29
C LEU A 285 -4.47 -2.46 -15.33
N GLU A 286 -5.13 -1.47 -14.72
CA GLU A 286 -6.59 -1.31 -14.78
C GLU A 286 -7.09 -1.19 -16.23
N ARG A 287 -6.38 -0.40 -17.06
CA ARG A 287 -6.69 -0.27 -18.50
C ARG A 287 -6.52 -1.60 -19.24
N ARG A 288 -5.46 -2.35 -18.96
CA ARG A 288 -5.22 -3.68 -19.56
C ARG A 288 -6.27 -4.71 -19.15
N LEU A 289 -6.71 -4.70 -17.89
CA LEU A 289 -7.77 -5.58 -17.39
C LEU A 289 -9.09 -5.39 -18.13
N VAL A 290 -9.40 -4.18 -18.59
CA VAL A 290 -10.57 -3.93 -19.44
C VAL A 290 -10.42 -4.65 -20.79
N THR A 291 -9.21 -4.66 -21.37
CA THR A 291 -8.93 -5.39 -22.61
C THR A 291 -9.03 -6.90 -22.43
N TYR A 292 -8.46 -7.45 -21.34
CA TYR A 292 -8.56 -8.89 -21.04
C TYR A 292 -10.01 -9.36 -20.91
N LEU A 293 -10.83 -8.62 -20.18
CA LEU A 293 -12.26 -8.94 -20.02
C LEU A 293 -13.05 -8.86 -21.34
N ARG A 294 -12.71 -7.90 -22.21
CA ARG A 294 -13.36 -7.79 -23.53
C ARG A 294 -13.04 -8.98 -24.44
N ASN A 295 -11.86 -9.57 -24.29
CA ASN A 295 -11.37 -10.66 -25.12
C ASN A 295 -11.72 -12.06 -24.55
N ALA A 296 -12.23 -12.14 -23.33
CA ALA A 296 -12.63 -13.41 -22.72
C ALA A 296 -13.89 -13.98 -23.41
N GLU A 297 -13.92 -15.30 -23.63
CA GLU A 297 -15.02 -16.02 -24.29
C GLU A 297 -16.39 -15.83 -23.59
N SER A 298 -16.39 -15.37 -22.34
CA SER A 298 -17.57 -15.17 -21.48
C SER A 298 -18.07 -13.71 -21.42
N ALA A 299 -17.63 -12.84 -22.34
CA ALA A 299 -17.93 -11.40 -22.27
C ALA A 299 -19.44 -11.11 -22.45
N SER A 300 -20.15 -10.81 -21.35
CA SER A 300 -21.49 -10.22 -21.39
C SER A 300 -21.42 -8.68 -21.26
N ALA A 301 -22.37 -7.97 -21.87
CA ALA A 301 -22.44 -6.50 -21.79
C ALA A 301 -22.63 -5.97 -20.34
N HIS A 302 -23.18 -6.80 -19.45
CA HIS A 302 -23.40 -6.48 -18.04
C HIS A 302 -22.12 -6.61 -17.19
N ASP A 303 -21.26 -7.58 -17.50
CA ASP A 303 -19.97 -7.76 -16.81
C ASP A 303 -18.95 -6.66 -17.14
N ILE A 304 -19.12 -5.97 -18.27
CA ILE A 304 -18.31 -4.82 -18.66
C ILE A 304 -18.68 -3.58 -17.80
N ALA A 305 -19.95 -3.42 -17.44
CA ALA A 305 -20.43 -2.32 -16.60
C ALA A 305 -20.16 -2.53 -15.09
N ASN A 306 -20.08 -3.78 -14.63
CA ASN A 306 -19.64 -4.11 -13.26
C ASN A 306 -18.12 -4.29 -13.14
N GLY A 307 -17.46 -4.70 -14.22
CA GLY A 307 -15.99 -4.74 -14.36
C GLY A 307 -15.33 -3.36 -14.42
N SER A 308 -16.09 -2.27 -14.34
CA SER A 308 -15.61 -0.91 -14.06
C SER A 308 -15.68 -0.51 -12.58
N GLY A 309 -16.11 -1.42 -11.69
CA GLY A 309 -15.91 -1.26 -10.25
C GLY A 309 -14.41 -1.19 -9.92
N LYS A 310 -14.06 -0.43 -8.86
CA LYS A 310 -12.68 -0.21 -8.42
C LYS A 310 -11.98 -1.56 -8.19
N LYS A 311 -11.10 -1.98 -9.10
CA LYS A 311 -10.45 -3.31 -9.03
C LYS A 311 -9.33 -3.36 -8.00
N PHE A 312 -8.72 -2.20 -7.72
CA PHE A 312 -7.83 -1.98 -6.60
C PHE A 312 -8.47 -0.94 -5.68
N GLU A 313 -9.10 -1.39 -4.59
CA GLU A 313 -9.78 -0.48 -3.68
C GLU A 313 -8.80 0.10 -2.64
N LEU A 314 -7.82 -0.70 -2.21
CA LEU A 314 -6.99 -0.39 -1.05
C LEU A 314 -5.64 0.21 -1.46
N SER A 315 -4.94 -0.39 -2.44
CA SER A 315 -3.57 0.01 -2.79
C SER A 315 -3.43 1.47 -3.27
N PRO A 316 -4.31 2.02 -4.14
CA PRO A 316 -4.19 3.40 -4.60
C PRO A 316 -4.30 4.41 -3.45
N ALA A 317 -5.26 4.19 -2.54
CA ALA A 317 -5.45 5.02 -1.36
C ALA A 317 -4.27 4.90 -0.40
N ALA A 318 -3.80 3.68 -0.14
CA ALA A 318 -2.64 3.42 0.72
C ALA A 318 -1.35 4.03 0.16
N CYS A 319 -1.18 4.12 -1.17
CA CYS A 319 -0.07 4.83 -1.78
C CYS A 319 -0.14 6.33 -1.53
N ILE A 320 -1.32 6.96 -1.67
CA ILE A 320 -1.49 8.41 -1.42
C ILE A 320 -1.18 8.75 0.03
N GLU A 321 -1.71 7.95 0.96
CA GLU A 321 -1.45 8.07 2.40
C GLU A 321 0.03 7.79 2.71
N GLY A 322 0.64 6.79 2.08
CA GLY A 322 2.05 6.47 2.27
C GLY A 322 2.97 7.57 1.78
N ILE A 323 2.69 8.14 0.61
CA ILE A 323 3.40 9.32 0.10
C ILE A 323 3.25 10.49 1.08
N GLN A 324 2.10 10.63 1.74
CA GLN A 324 1.89 11.68 2.75
C GLN A 324 2.81 11.51 3.94
N GLN A 325 2.74 10.33 4.55
CA GLN A 325 3.48 10.02 5.76
C GLN A 325 4.99 10.10 5.50
N LEU A 326 5.46 9.61 4.36
CA LEU A 326 6.86 9.69 3.98
C LEU A 326 7.30 11.12 3.65
N SER A 327 6.45 11.93 3.00
CA SER A 327 6.72 13.34 2.73
C SER A 327 6.88 14.13 4.04
N GLU A 328 5.96 13.96 4.98
CA GLU A 328 6.03 14.56 6.31
C GLU A 328 7.25 14.05 7.08
N ALA A 329 7.50 12.74 7.13
CA ALA A 329 8.67 12.18 7.80
C ALA A 329 9.99 12.72 7.21
N THR A 330 10.09 12.82 5.88
CA THR A 330 11.26 13.39 5.19
C THR A 330 11.46 14.84 5.59
N ALA A 331 10.38 15.65 5.57
CA ALA A 331 10.44 17.05 5.94
C ALA A 331 10.94 17.27 7.37
N TYR A 332 10.36 16.58 8.35
CA TYR A 332 10.76 16.75 9.75
C TYR A 332 12.14 16.17 10.03
N ARG A 333 12.55 15.11 9.34
CA ARG A 333 13.91 14.59 9.42
C ARG A 333 14.93 15.61 8.88
N VAL A 334 14.68 16.20 7.71
CA VAL A 334 15.56 17.24 7.15
C VAL A 334 15.71 18.38 8.15
N ILE A 335 14.61 18.94 8.65
CA ILE A 335 14.65 20.14 9.48
C ILE A 335 15.19 19.88 10.90
N PHE A 336 14.73 18.84 11.58
CA PHE A 336 15.00 18.64 13.01
C PHE A 336 16.13 17.65 13.32
N HIS A 337 16.49 16.79 12.37
CA HIS A 337 17.60 15.86 12.51
C HIS A 337 18.82 16.30 11.70
N ASP A 338 18.68 16.48 10.38
CA ASP A 338 19.83 16.76 9.51
C ASP A 338 20.30 18.23 9.62
N LEU A 339 19.37 19.18 9.76
CA LEU A 339 19.66 20.61 9.96
C LEU A 339 19.62 21.04 11.44
N SER A 340 19.64 20.08 12.37
CA SER A 340 19.51 20.35 13.80
C SER A 340 20.63 21.25 14.34
N HIS A 341 21.86 21.09 13.83
CA HIS A 341 23.02 21.88 14.26
C HIS A 341 22.90 23.36 13.86
N VAL A 342 22.33 23.67 12.69
CA VAL A 342 22.09 25.06 12.26
C VAL A 342 20.80 25.63 12.83
N LEU A 343 19.75 24.82 12.97
CA LEU A 343 18.46 25.26 13.49
C LEU A 343 18.45 25.33 15.03
N TRP A 344 18.61 24.18 15.70
CA TRP A 344 18.43 24.06 17.15
C TRP A 344 19.66 24.47 17.95
N GLU A 345 20.86 24.19 17.44
CA GLU A 345 22.13 24.53 18.10
C GLU A 345 22.75 25.84 17.57
N GLY A 346 22.21 26.42 16.50
CA GLY A 346 22.77 27.62 15.86
C GLY A 346 21.91 28.86 16.00
N LEU A 347 20.66 28.80 15.54
CA LEU A 347 19.81 29.98 15.36
C LEU A 347 19.52 30.74 16.68
N TYR A 348 19.84 32.03 16.70
CA TYR A 348 19.63 32.97 17.82
C TYR A 348 20.31 32.63 19.16
N ILE A 349 21.29 31.72 19.18
CA ILE A 349 22.01 31.41 20.41
C ILE A 349 22.94 32.57 20.80
N GLY A 350 22.81 33.02 22.06
CA GLY A 350 23.59 34.13 22.60
C GLY A 350 23.04 35.48 22.18
N ASP A 351 23.33 35.90 20.94
CA ASP A 351 22.93 37.20 20.41
C ASP A 351 22.26 37.05 19.02
N PRO A 352 20.96 37.40 18.89
CA PRO A 352 20.21 37.28 17.64
C PRO A 352 20.86 38.00 16.44
N ALA A 353 21.59 39.09 16.66
CA ALA A 353 22.27 39.81 15.59
C ALA A 353 23.47 39.03 15.01
N SER A 354 24.11 38.18 15.80
CA SER A 354 25.32 37.43 15.42
C SER A 354 25.03 36.03 14.84
N THR A 355 23.93 35.40 15.27
CA THR A 355 23.54 34.03 14.87
C THR A 355 22.20 34.05 14.11
N ARG A 356 22.26 34.56 12.87
CA ARG A 356 21.12 34.74 11.96
C ARG A 356 20.70 33.43 11.26
N ILE A 357 19.57 33.47 10.55
CA ILE A 357 19.03 32.32 9.79
C ILE A 357 19.85 31.88 8.57
N GLU A 358 20.77 32.73 8.09
CA GLU A 358 21.53 32.52 6.85
C GLU A 358 22.21 31.13 6.72
N PRO A 359 22.89 30.56 7.73
CA PRO A 359 23.46 29.21 7.63
C PRO A 359 22.41 28.12 7.40
N LEU A 360 21.23 28.26 8.01
CA LEU A 360 20.11 27.34 7.82
C LEU A 360 19.60 27.41 6.37
N LEU A 361 19.47 28.62 5.80
CA LEU A 361 18.98 28.80 4.44
C LEU A 361 19.88 28.10 3.42
N ARG A 362 21.21 28.23 3.54
CA ARG A 362 22.17 27.60 2.62
C ARG A 362 22.11 26.08 2.64
N GLU A 363 22.06 25.47 3.83
CA GLU A 363 21.99 24.01 3.94
C GLU A 363 20.60 23.47 3.54
N LEU A 364 19.56 24.25 3.78
CA LEU A 364 18.20 23.96 3.33
C LEU A 364 18.08 24.02 1.80
N GLU A 365 18.70 25.00 1.14
CA GLU A 365 18.80 25.09 -0.32
C GLU A 365 19.43 23.84 -0.93
N GLN A 366 20.57 23.39 -0.40
CA GLN A 366 21.24 22.17 -0.86
C GLN A 366 20.36 20.93 -0.68
N SER A 367 19.63 20.86 0.42
CA SER A 367 18.68 19.78 0.69
C SER A 367 17.51 19.80 -0.29
N LEU A 368 16.95 20.98 -0.58
CA LEU A 368 15.88 21.17 -1.56
C LEU A 368 16.33 20.82 -2.98
N GLU A 369 17.55 21.17 -3.38
CA GLU A 369 18.12 20.83 -4.68
C GLU A 369 18.22 19.30 -4.84
N MET A 370 18.83 18.62 -3.86
CA MET A 370 18.95 17.16 -3.89
C MET A 370 17.57 16.46 -3.92
N ILE A 371 16.61 16.96 -3.14
CA ILE A 371 15.24 16.41 -3.14
C ILE A 371 14.55 16.67 -4.48
N ALA A 372 14.71 17.86 -5.07
CA ALA A 372 14.14 18.18 -6.37
C ALA A 372 14.66 17.29 -7.49
N GLU A 373 15.95 16.93 -7.45
CA GLU A 373 16.56 15.99 -8.38
C GLU A 373 16.10 14.55 -8.16
N THR A 374 15.94 14.13 -6.90
CA THR A 374 15.63 12.74 -6.56
C THR A 374 14.16 12.38 -6.65
N VAL A 375 13.26 13.28 -6.26
CA VAL A 375 11.83 12.99 -6.17
C VAL A 375 11.14 13.21 -7.51
N HIS A 376 10.28 12.26 -7.86
CA HIS A 376 9.45 12.30 -9.06
C HIS A 376 8.61 13.59 -9.14
N SER A 377 8.51 14.17 -10.34
CA SER A 377 7.86 15.48 -10.59
C SER A 377 6.45 15.59 -9.99
N ARG A 378 5.62 14.56 -10.16
CA ARG A 378 4.24 14.48 -9.61
C ARG A 378 4.14 14.63 -8.09
N VAL A 379 5.21 14.33 -7.34
CA VAL A 379 5.20 14.36 -5.86
C VAL A 379 6.13 15.45 -5.30
N ARG A 380 7.08 15.93 -6.10
CA ARG A 380 8.07 16.94 -5.71
C ARG A 380 7.47 18.15 -5.00
N THR A 381 6.43 18.76 -5.59
CA THR A 381 5.73 19.92 -5.02
C THR A 381 5.25 19.66 -3.59
N ARG A 382 4.74 18.45 -3.35
CA ARG A 382 4.25 18.06 -2.03
C ARG A 382 5.39 18.00 -1.01
N VAL A 383 6.47 17.31 -1.36
CA VAL A 383 7.64 17.16 -0.46
C VAL A 383 8.22 18.52 -0.11
N ILE A 384 8.38 19.40 -1.10
CA ILE A 384 8.85 20.77 -0.89
C ILE A 384 7.89 21.57 0.01
N THR A 385 6.58 21.43 -0.20
CA THR A 385 5.57 22.09 0.65
C THR A 385 5.63 21.60 2.10
N ASP A 386 5.86 20.31 2.33
CA ASP A 386 5.97 19.78 3.69
C ASP A 386 7.29 20.17 4.35
N ILE A 387 8.39 20.26 3.60
CA ILE A 387 9.66 20.84 4.07
C ILE A 387 9.47 22.32 4.44
N MET A 388 8.77 23.08 3.60
CA MET A 388 8.42 24.47 3.89
C MET A 388 7.67 24.57 5.22
N LYS A 389 6.59 23.80 5.41
CA LYS A 389 5.86 23.79 6.69
C LYS A 389 6.76 23.42 7.87
N ALA A 390 7.57 22.37 7.73
CA ALA A 390 8.50 21.94 8.78
C ALA A 390 9.54 23.02 9.11
N SER A 391 10.00 23.79 8.12
CA SER A 391 10.95 24.89 8.34
C SER A 391 10.34 26.05 9.14
N PHE A 392 9.08 26.39 8.87
CA PHE A 392 8.35 27.39 9.65
C PHE A 392 8.02 26.88 11.06
N ASP A 393 7.64 25.61 11.20
CA ASP A 393 7.49 24.96 12.51
C ASP A 393 8.80 25.00 13.30
N GLY A 394 9.93 24.76 12.63
CA GLY A 394 11.27 24.82 13.22
C GLY A 394 11.62 26.22 13.72
N LEU A 395 11.40 27.25 12.89
CA LEU A 395 11.60 28.65 13.30
C LEU A 395 10.73 29.01 14.50
N LEU A 396 9.45 28.63 14.47
CA LEU A 396 8.51 28.89 15.55
C LEU A 396 8.92 28.18 16.85
N LEU A 397 9.40 26.94 16.74
CA LEU A 397 9.90 26.17 17.87
C LEU A 397 11.15 26.81 18.49
N VAL A 398 12.06 27.34 17.68
CA VAL A 398 13.22 28.09 18.17
C VAL A 398 12.79 29.34 18.97
N LEU A 399 11.80 30.09 18.46
CA LEU A 399 11.29 31.31 19.10
C LEU A 399 10.52 31.04 20.40
N LEU A 400 9.73 29.97 20.46
CA LEU A 400 8.81 29.69 21.58
C LEU A 400 9.30 28.58 22.51
N ALA A 401 10.34 27.86 22.14
CA ALA A 401 10.81 26.69 22.86
C ALA A 401 12.31 26.42 22.70
N GLY A 402 13.14 27.39 22.25
CA GLY A 402 14.56 27.16 22.05
C GLY A 402 15.44 27.10 23.32
N GLY A 403 14.87 27.25 24.52
CA GLY A 403 15.63 27.16 25.78
C GLY A 403 16.44 28.42 26.15
N PRO A 404 17.05 28.44 27.35
CA PRO A 404 17.53 29.67 28.01
C PRO A 404 18.76 30.32 27.36
N SER A 405 19.37 29.68 26.37
CA SER A 405 20.51 30.22 25.62
C SER A 405 20.11 31.32 24.63
N ARG A 406 18.80 31.60 24.51
CA ARG A 406 18.20 32.60 23.63
C ARG A 406 17.49 33.63 24.48
N SER A 407 17.66 34.90 24.15
CA SER A 407 16.98 36.00 24.83
C SER A 407 16.67 37.10 23.84
N PHE A 408 15.41 37.54 23.78
CA PHE A 408 14.94 38.52 22.80
C PHE A 408 14.53 39.84 23.46
N THR A 409 14.94 40.96 22.90
CA THR A 409 14.45 42.29 23.25
C THR A 409 13.39 42.77 22.24
N LYS A 410 12.88 44.00 22.42
CA LYS A 410 11.92 44.57 21.45
C LYS A 410 12.63 44.94 20.14
N GLU A 411 13.89 45.34 20.22
CA GLU A 411 14.70 45.77 19.08
C GLU A 411 15.01 44.60 18.13
N ASP A 412 15.09 43.37 18.66
CA ASP A 412 15.31 42.15 17.87
C ASP A 412 14.13 41.80 16.96
N SER A 413 12.96 42.46 17.11
CA SER A 413 11.80 42.16 16.27
C SER A 413 12.08 42.38 14.78
N GLN A 414 12.91 43.38 14.44
CA GLN A 414 13.29 43.67 13.06
C GLN A 414 14.15 42.54 12.48
N ILE A 415 15.09 42.02 13.27
CA ILE A 415 15.97 40.91 12.91
C ILE A 415 15.13 39.65 12.62
N VAL A 416 14.19 39.32 13.51
CA VAL A 416 13.31 38.16 13.33
C VAL A 416 12.39 38.33 12.11
N GLU A 417 11.91 39.54 11.85
CA GLU A 417 11.07 39.83 10.67
C GLU A 417 11.86 39.69 9.36
N GLU A 418 13.10 40.18 9.31
CA GLU A 418 14.01 40.00 8.18
C GLU A 418 14.33 38.52 7.92
N ASP A 419 14.64 37.76 8.97
CA ASP A 419 14.96 36.34 8.86
C ASP A 419 13.73 35.53 8.42
N PHE A 420 12.54 35.87 8.92
CA PHE A 420 11.27 35.28 8.47
C PHE A 420 11.00 35.58 6.99
N ARG A 421 11.28 36.82 6.53
CA ARG A 421 11.15 37.21 5.12
C ARG A 421 12.13 36.43 4.24
N SER A 422 13.37 36.29 4.68
CA SER A 422 14.41 35.52 3.96
C SER A 422 14.02 34.04 3.80
N LEU A 423 13.46 33.43 4.85
CA LEU A 423 12.93 32.06 4.78
C LEU A 423 11.74 31.95 3.82
N LYS A 424 10.86 32.97 3.78
CA LYS A 424 9.75 33.01 2.84
C LYS A 424 10.23 33.13 1.39
N ASP A 425 11.21 34.00 1.15
CA ASP A 425 11.74 34.29 -0.18
C ASP A 425 12.43 33.07 -0.79
N LEU A 426 13.05 32.20 0.02
CA LEU A 426 13.59 30.90 -0.39
C LEU A 426 12.57 30.04 -1.16
N TYR A 427 11.31 30.04 -0.73
CA TYR A 427 10.23 29.26 -1.35
C TYR A 427 9.42 30.06 -2.38
N TRP A 428 9.62 31.37 -2.46
CA TRP A 428 8.84 32.29 -3.30
C TRP A 428 9.60 32.79 -4.53
N SER A 429 10.68 32.12 -4.96
CA SER A 429 11.44 32.51 -6.15
C SER A 429 10.55 32.50 -7.42
N ASN A 430 10.05 33.69 -7.76
CA ASN A 430 9.25 33.99 -8.95
C ASN A 430 10.04 33.61 -10.21
N GLY A 431 9.70 32.49 -10.84
CA GLY A 431 9.81 32.33 -12.29
C GLY A 431 11.22 32.29 -12.92
N ASP A 432 12.29 32.20 -12.14
CA ASP A 432 13.65 31.94 -12.68
C ASP A 432 14.14 30.54 -12.25
N GLY A 433 13.64 29.53 -12.94
CA GLY A 433 14.46 28.37 -13.30
C GLY A 433 14.86 27.34 -12.24
N ARG A 434 14.47 27.43 -10.95
CA ARG A 434 14.72 26.35 -9.97
C ARG A 434 13.49 26.12 -9.10
N VAL A 435 12.85 24.95 -9.31
CA VAL A 435 11.55 24.49 -8.78
C VAL A 435 10.33 25.04 -9.51
N THR A 436 10.05 24.48 -10.69
CA THR A 436 8.81 24.72 -11.44
C THR A 436 7.62 24.14 -10.67
N LEU A 437 6.86 25.00 -9.99
CA LEU A 437 5.48 24.73 -9.60
C LEU A 437 4.61 24.85 -10.86
N GLU A 438 4.59 23.81 -11.70
CA GLU A 438 3.73 23.81 -12.87
C GLU A 438 2.25 23.78 -12.44
N THR A 439 1.54 24.71 -13.06
CA THR A 439 0.16 25.11 -12.84
C THR A 439 -0.81 23.98 -13.19
N TYR A 440 -1.64 23.56 -12.23
CA TYR A 440 -2.90 22.86 -12.51
C TYR A 440 -4.03 23.43 -11.64
N GLY A 441 -4.97 24.10 -12.33
CA GLY A 441 -6.42 24.17 -12.07
C GLY A 441 -6.94 24.67 -10.70
N PRO A 442 -7.78 25.73 -10.66
CA PRO A 442 -8.42 26.17 -9.42
C PRO A 442 -9.58 25.23 -9.08
N SER A 443 -9.57 24.61 -7.90
CA SER A 443 -10.78 23.99 -7.36
C SER A 443 -10.92 24.18 -5.84
N ALA A 444 -12.07 24.77 -5.51
CA ALA A 444 -12.83 24.74 -4.28
C ALA A 444 -12.11 25.08 -2.95
N LYS A 445 -12.38 26.29 -2.47
CA LYS A 445 -12.38 26.61 -1.04
C LYS A 445 -13.24 25.59 -0.29
N SER A 446 -12.61 24.70 0.48
CA SER A 446 -13.26 24.01 1.59
C SER A 446 -12.50 24.34 2.87
N ARG A 447 -13.14 25.14 3.73
CA ARG A 447 -12.79 25.16 5.15
C ARG A 447 -13.20 23.80 5.71
N LEU A 448 -12.24 23.04 6.21
CA LEU A 448 -12.50 21.88 7.05
C LEU A 448 -11.78 22.04 8.41
N PRO A 449 -12.37 21.51 9.48
CA PRO A 449 -12.16 21.96 10.84
C PRO A 449 -10.94 21.32 11.50
N LEU A 450 -10.37 22.02 12.48
CA LEU A 450 -9.28 21.55 13.34
C LEU A 450 -9.83 20.63 14.44
N PRO A 451 -9.18 19.47 14.68
CA PRO A 451 -8.80 19.06 16.05
C PRO A 451 -7.48 18.23 16.09
N PRO A 452 -7.04 17.62 17.22
CA PRO A 452 -6.31 18.26 18.33
C PRO A 452 -4.93 17.62 18.66
N THR A 453 -4.03 18.40 19.31
CA THR A 453 -3.22 18.11 20.55
C THR A 453 -1.81 18.75 20.62
N SER A 454 -1.57 19.41 21.76
CA SER A 454 -0.30 19.81 22.41
C SER A 454 0.59 20.95 21.87
N GLY A 455 0.37 21.49 20.65
CA GLY A 455 1.27 22.50 20.05
C GLY A 455 0.62 23.56 19.17
N GLN A 456 -0.65 23.91 19.41
CA GLN A 456 -1.30 25.02 18.68
C GLN A 456 -0.82 26.36 19.23
N TRP A 457 0.22 26.90 18.60
CA TRP A 457 0.69 28.26 18.86
C TRP A 457 -0.35 29.25 18.34
N GLY A 458 -0.87 30.08 19.23
CA GLY A 458 -1.87 31.08 18.91
C GLY A 458 -1.50 32.42 19.55
N PRO A 459 -1.69 33.55 18.86
CA PRO A 459 -1.36 34.87 19.43
C PRO A 459 -2.19 35.18 20.69
N THR A 460 -3.35 34.53 20.85
CA THR A 460 -4.25 34.66 22.00
C THR A 460 -4.16 33.46 22.95
N GLU A 461 -3.30 32.49 22.68
CA GLU A 461 -3.20 31.25 23.43
C GLU A 461 -2.29 31.45 24.66
N PRO A 462 -2.74 31.14 25.89
CA PRO A 462 -2.00 31.46 27.11
C PRO A 462 -0.60 30.83 27.20
N ASN A 463 -0.39 29.61 26.72
CA ASN A 463 0.92 28.94 26.75
C ASN A 463 1.91 29.61 25.78
N THR A 464 1.44 30.09 24.64
CA THR A 464 2.19 30.87 23.67
C THR A 464 2.68 32.17 24.31
N LEU A 465 1.77 32.92 24.94
CA LEU A 465 2.11 34.16 25.66
C LEU A 465 3.09 33.88 26.82
N LEU A 466 2.87 32.81 27.58
CA LEU A 466 3.75 32.42 28.69
C LEU A 466 5.17 32.12 28.19
N ARG A 467 5.30 31.42 27.05
CA ARG A 467 6.60 31.12 26.43
C ARG A 467 7.28 32.35 25.89
N VAL A 468 6.55 33.24 25.23
CA VAL A 468 7.09 34.54 24.80
C VAL A 468 7.66 35.29 26.01
N LEU A 469 6.95 35.34 27.14
CA LEU A 469 7.45 35.97 28.37
C LEU A 469 8.70 35.27 28.92
N CYS A 470 8.82 33.95 28.79
CA CYS A 470 9.99 33.19 29.27
C CYS A 470 11.28 33.59 28.55
N TYR A 471 11.22 33.88 27.24
CA TYR A 471 12.35 34.27 26.41
C TYR A 471 12.56 35.78 26.26
N ARG A 472 11.60 36.57 26.74
CA ARG A 472 11.69 38.04 26.69
C ARG A 472 12.69 38.54 27.71
N ASN A 473 13.71 39.26 27.25
CA ASN A 473 14.70 39.92 28.09
C ASN A 473 14.12 41.22 28.69
N ASP A 474 13.17 41.04 29.62
CA ASP A 474 12.39 42.12 30.23
C ASP A 474 12.26 41.88 31.74
N GLU A 475 12.58 42.91 32.54
CA GLU A 475 12.62 42.80 33.99
C GLU A 475 11.22 42.57 34.60
N ALA A 476 10.18 43.19 34.01
CA ALA A 476 8.80 43.04 34.47
C ALA A 476 8.28 41.63 34.16
N ALA A 477 8.56 41.10 32.96
CA ALA A 477 8.25 39.73 32.59
C ALA A 477 8.93 38.73 33.55
N THR A 478 10.22 38.91 33.83
CA THR A 478 10.99 38.04 34.73
C THR A 478 10.44 38.05 36.15
N LYS A 479 10.10 39.23 36.70
CA LYS A 479 9.48 39.38 38.02
C LYS A 479 8.11 38.71 38.09
N PHE A 480 7.29 38.89 37.05
CA PHE A 480 5.99 38.25 36.94
C PHE A 480 6.11 36.72 36.93
N LEU A 481 6.95 36.14 36.08
CA LEU A 481 7.16 34.70 35.99
C LEU A 481 7.69 34.09 37.29
N LYS A 482 8.58 34.81 37.99
CA LYS A 482 9.06 34.40 39.32
C LYS A 482 7.93 34.37 40.35
N LYS A 483 7.08 35.40 40.39
CA LYS A 483 6.05 35.56 41.42
C LYS A 483 4.82 34.68 41.17
N ALA A 484 4.37 34.58 39.92
CA ALA A 484 3.13 33.91 39.55
C ALA A 484 3.33 32.41 39.31
N TYR A 485 4.49 31.99 38.80
CA TYR A 485 4.72 30.60 38.34
C TYR A 485 5.96 29.93 38.98
N ASN A 486 6.72 30.62 39.83
CA ASN A 486 7.94 30.11 40.48
C ASN A 486 9.00 29.52 39.52
N LEU A 487 9.03 29.94 38.25
CA LEU A 487 9.94 29.37 37.23
C LEU A 487 11.42 29.66 37.55
N PRO A 488 12.35 28.68 37.47
CA PRO A 488 13.76 28.87 37.81
C PRO A 488 14.55 29.71 36.77
N LYS A 489 15.71 30.24 37.18
CA LYS A 489 16.62 31.03 36.30
C LYS A 489 17.35 30.15 35.27
N LYS A 490 17.76 28.95 35.68
CA LYS A 490 18.36 27.89 34.88
C LYS A 490 17.97 26.56 35.53
N LEU A 491 17.93 25.49 34.75
CA LEU A 491 17.98 24.14 35.31
C LEU A 491 19.39 23.95 35.87
N GLU A 492 19.54 23.94 37.19
CA GLU A 492 20.74 23.35 37.79
C GLU A 492 20.66 21.84 37.53
N PHE A 493 21.67 21.28 36.85
CA PHE A 493 21.81 19.83 36.75
C PHE A 493 22.15 19.29 38.14
N SER A 494 21.12 19.02 38.95
CA SER A 494 21.23 18.22 40.16
C SER A 494 20.49 16.90 39.92
N PHE A 495 21.27 15.87 39.61
CA PHE A 495 20.98 14.43 39.75
C PHE A 495 19.58 13.93 39.34
N MET A 496 19.46 13.46 38.09
CA MET A 496 18.57 12.34 37.79
C MET A 496 19.27 11.05 38.26
N ASN A 497 18.97 10.65 39.50
CA ASN A 497 18.97 9.27 39.95
C ASN A 497 17.90 9.19 41.04
N ALA A 498 16.66 8.97 40.63
CA ALA A 498 15.62 8.44 41.51
C ALA A 498 14.64 7.67 40.63
N GLU A 499 14.75 6.36 40.74
CA GLU A 499 13.82 5.36 40.27
C GLU A 499 12.41 5.62 40.81
N TYR A 500 11.41 5.20 40.03
CA TYR A 500 10.07 4.76 40.42
C TYR A 500 9.48 5.24 41.77
N SER A 501 8.37 5.99 41.69
CA SER A 501 7.20 5.68 42.53
C SER A 501 5.94 6.33 41.96
N PHE A 502 5.00 5.47 41.55
CA PHE A 502 3.56 5.74 41.53
C PHE A 502 3.15 6.42 42.84
N ILE A 503 2.38 7.51 42.77
CA ILE A 503 1.58 7.98 43.91
C ILE A 503 0.18 8.31 43.41
N ASP A 504 -0.75 7.58 44.01
CA ASP A 504 -2.20 7.61 43.88
C ASP A 504 -2.82 8.99 44.09
N TRP A 505 -3.93 9.24 43.38
CA TRP A 505 -4.83 10.35 43.66
C TRP A 505 -6.05 9.81 44.44
N PRO A 506 -6.34 10.29 45.66
CA PRO A 506 -7.56 9.94 46.38
C PRO A 506 -8.73 10.87 45.95
N PRO A 507 -9.98 10.50 46.27
CA PRO A 507 -11.13 10.54 45.35
C PRO A 507 -11.65 11.92 44.94
#